data_AF-A0A6M0JV56-F1
#
_entry.id   AF-A0A6M0JV56-F1
#
_cell.length_a   1.000
_cell.length_b   1.000
_cell.length_c   1.000
_cell.angle_alpha   90.00
_cell.angle_beta   90.00
_cell.angle_gamma   90.00
#
_symmetry.space_group_name_H-M   'P 1'
#
loop_
_entity.id
_entity.type
_entity.pdbx_description
1 polymer ?
#
loop_
_entity_poly.entity_id
_entity_poly.type
_entity_poly.pdbx_seq_one_letter_code
_entity_poly.pdbx_strand_id
1 'polypeptide(L)'
;MFVLAFLVAGSSIAVAGSSPVNGRNVAFVQFQDGSIAQTGGRTWVEYGNSGAARFSFQETHRDDWSVYLNDSSRNIQLQLDLHRKWVSYGEDGGPKRDLYRITDAKSVTGRTVTSVQMQNGKLLKTGGSAWSEYDANGKRVYNFQETGRDAWSVYLNDASRNVQLQLDLHRKWVTYGESGGPKRDLYKITSAEG
;
A
#
# COMPACT_ATOMS: atom_id res chain seq x y z
N MET A 1 -26.43 -27.55 -19.08
CA MET A 1 -27.58 -26.63 -19.22
C MET A 1 -27.76 -25.93 -17.87
N PHE A 2 -27.33 -24.67 -17.76
CA PHE A 2 -27.49 -23.88 -16.53
C PHE A 2 -28.20 -22.59 -16.90
N VAL A 3 -29.35 -22.34 -16.27
CA VAL A 3 -30.18 -21.14 -16.45
C VAL A 3 -29.69 -20.09 -15.47
N LEU A 4 -29.35 -18.89 -15.95
CA LEU A 4 -29.10 -17.72 -15.10
C LEU A 4 -30.29 -16.77 -15.15
N ALA A 5 -30.86 -16.51 -13.97
CA ALA A 5 -31.85 -15.47 -13.76
C ALA A 5 -31.17 -14.10 -13.81
N PHE A 6 -31.71 -13.20 -14.63
CA PHE A 6 -31.32 -11.80 -14.68
C PHE A 6 -31.90 -11.06 -13.46
N LEU A 7 -31.03 -10.40 -12.71
CA LEU A 7 -31.42 -9.34 -11.78
C LEU A 7 -30.65 -8.08 -12.21
N VAL A 8 -31.38 -7.15 -12.82
CA VAL A 8 -30.88 -5.82 -13.15
C VAL A 8 -30.83 -5.04 -11.85
N ALA A 9 -29.66 -4.91 -11.25
CA ALA A 9 -29.42 -3.95 -10.19
C ALA A 9 -28.89 -2.65 -10.82
N GLY A 10 -29.64 -1.55 -10.62
CA GLY A 10 -29.23 -0.22 -11.06
C GLY A 10 -27.93 0.19 -10.38
N SER A 11 -26.91 0.52 -11.18
CA SER A 11 -25.65 1.05 -10.68
C SER A 11 -25.86 2.47 -10.14
N SER A 12 -25.89 2.62 -8.83
CA SER A 12 -25.66 3.93 -8.20
C SER A 12 -24.20 4.30 -8.45
N ILE A 13 -23.94 5.38 -9.21
CA ILE A 13 -22.60 5.94 -9.34
C ILE A 13 -22.27 6.62 -8.01
N ALA A 14 -21.65 5.88 -7.10
CA ALA A 14 -20.98 6.48 -5.96
C ALA A 14 -19.81 7.30 -6.49
N VAL A 15 -19.89 8.63 -6.40
CA VAL A 15 -18.73 9.51 -6.54
C VAL A 15 -17.80 9.16 -5.37
N ALA A 16 -16.84 8.29 -5.63
CA ALA A 16 -15.84 7.86 -4.66
C ALA A 16 -14.93 9.06 -4.34
N GLY A 17 -15.13 9.68 -3.17
CA GLY A 17 -14.15 10.60 -2.61
C GLY A 17 -12.80 9.90 -2.42
N SER A 18 -11.71 10.64 -2.60
CA SER A 18 -10.34 10.13 -2.38
C SER A 18 -10.26 9.41 -1.03
N SER A 19 -9.75 8.17 -1.02
CA SER A 19 -9.56 7.43 0.23
C SER A 19 -8.67 8.24 1.20
N PRO A 20 -9.11 8.49 2.44
CA PRO A 20 -8.31 9.18 3.44
C PRO A 20 -6.95 8.48 3.64
N VAL A 21 -5.91 9.28 3.92
CA VAL A 21 -4.58 8.75 4.28
C VAL A 21 -4.64 8.21 5.70
N ASN A 22 -4.21 6.96 5.89
CA ASN A 22 -4.24 6.24 7.17
C ASN A 22 -3.07 5.26 7.28
N GLY A 23 -3.02 4.46 8.36
CA GLY A 23 -1.90 3.53 8.60
C GLY A 23 -1.68 2.51 7.46
N ARG A 24 -2.74 2.15 6.73
CA ARG A 24 -2.71 1.14 5.65
C ARG A 24 -2.15 1.63 4.33
N ASN A 25 -2.17 2.94 4.07
CA ASN A 25 -1.79 3.48 2.78
C ASN A 25 -0.80 4.64 2.83
N VAL A 26 -0.44 5.15 4.02
CA VAL A 26 0.53 6.23 4.15
C VAL A 26 1.92 5.80 3.66
N ALA A 27 2.57 6.66 2.90
CA ALA A 27 3.96 6.52 2.46
C ALA A 27 4.81 7.73 2.83
N PHE A 28 4.21 8.78 3.37
CA PHE A 28 4.92 10.00 3.73
C PHE A 28 4.16 10.72 4.84
N VAL A 29 4.89 11.20 5.85
CA VAL A 29 4.40 12.12 6.87
C VAL A 29 5.34 13.31 7.00
N GLN A 30 4.79 14.51 7.12
CA GLN A 30 5.50 15.75 7.38
C GLN A 30 5.27 16.18 8.82
N PHE A 31 6.29 16.78 9.42
CA PHE A 31 6.22 17.53 10.67
C PHE A 31 7.00 18.85 10.52
N GLN A 32 6.99 19.67 11.56
CA GLN A 32 7.49 21.05 11.50
C GLN A 32 8.92 21.16 10.91
N ASP A 33 9.83 20.28 11.33
CA ASP A 33 11.26 20.39 11.00
C ASP A 33 11.79 19.21 10.17
N GLY A 34 10.90 18.45 9.52
CA GLY A 34 11.30 17.28 8.74
C GLY A 34 10.15 16.40 8.27
N SER A 35 10.52 15.24 7.75
CA SER A 35 9.55 14.25 7.25
C SER A 35 10.04 12.83 7.46
N ILE A 36 9.13 11.87 7.39
CA ILE A 36 9.45 10.43 7.32
C ILE A 36 8.77 9.88 6.06
N ALA A 37 9.54 9.25 5.18
CA ALA A 37 9.08 8.76 3.88
C ALA A 37 9.44 7.29 3.66
N GLN A 38 8.52 6.54 3.07
CA GLN A 38 8.75 5.18 2.60
C GLN A 38 9.58 5.28 1.31
N THR A 39 10.75 4.64 1.31
CA THR A 39 11.72 4.71 0.21
C THR A 39 11.84 3.40 -0.55
N GLY A 40 11.23 2.33 -0.05
CA GLY A 40 11.06 1.08 -0.78
C GLY A 40 10.63 -0.07 0.13
N GLY A 41 9.54 -0.73 -0.23
CA GLY A 41 8.99 -1.87 0.52
C GLY A 41 8.83 -1.50 1.99
N ARG A 42 9.55 -2.17 2.89
CA ARG A 42 9.47 -1.90 4.34
C ARG A 42 10.46 -0.84 4.86
N THR A 43 11.20 -0.18 3.99
CA THR A 43 12.22 0.80 4.39
C THR A 43 11.64 2.21 4.45
N TRP A 44 11.88 2.88 5.57
CA TRP A 44 11.48 4.26 5.82
C TRP A 44 12.70 5.10 6.20
N VAL A 45 12.71 6.35 5.77
CA VAL A 45 13.81 7.29 6.06
C VAL A 45 13.23 8.56 6.65
N GLU A 46 13.83 9.01 7.76
CA GLU A 46 13.62 10.35 8.31
C GLU A 46 14.55 11.35 7.62
N TYR A 47 13.98 12.48 7.22
CA TYR A 47 14.67 13.60 6.61
C TYR A 47 14.52 14.84 7.49
N GLY A 48 15.60 15.62 7.61
CA GLY A 48 15.51 16.97 8.18
C GLY A 48 14.86 17.97 7.23
N ASN A 49 14.63 19.20 7.70
CA ASN A 49 13.99 20.26 6.91
C ASN A 49 14.71 20.60 5.59
N SER A 50 16.03 20.36 5.50
CA SER A 50 16.81 20.54 4.26
C SER A 50 16.67 19.41 3.25
N GLY A 51 15.91 18.35 3.57
CA GLY A 51 15.81 17.13 2.76
C GLY A 51 16.99 16.16 2.95
N ALA A 52 17.92 16.43 3.87
CA ALA A 52 19.01 15.51 4.19
C ALA A 52 18.48 14.28 4.96
N ALA A 53 18.83 13.08 4.51
CA ALA A 53 18.53 11.84 5.20
C ALA A 53 19.25 11.80 6.56
N ARG A 54 18.53 11.45 7.62
CA ARG A 54 19.05 11.41 9.00
C ARG A 54 19.10 9.98 9.52
N PHE A 55 17.99 9.27 9.40
CA PHE A 55 17.81 7.97 10.02
C PHE A 55 17.03 7.04 9.10
N SER A 56 17.35 5.75 9.16
CA SER A 56 16.62 4.71 8.44
C SER A 56 15.94 3.79 9.43
N PHE A 57 14.73 3.37 9.10
CA PHE A 57 13.93 2.46 9.91
C PHE A 57 13.36 1.35 9.05
N GLN A 58 13.16 0.19 9.65
CA GLN A 58 12.44 -0.92 9.07
C GLN A 58 11.03 -0.97 9.64
N GLU A 59 10.05 -1.03 8.75
CA GLU A 59 8.67 -1.25 9.11
C GLU A 59 8.47 -2.69 9.60
N THR A 60 7.89 -2.80 10.77
CA THR A 60 7.57 -4.08 11.40
C THR A 60 6.15 -4.52 11.07
N HIS A 61 5.19 -3.59 11.12
CA HIS A 61 3.79 -3.83 10.82
C HIS A 61 3.01 -2.50 10.66
N ARG A 62 1.74 -2.62 10.26
CA ARG A 62 0.75 -1.54 10.13
C ARG A 62 -0.62 -1.98 10.59
N ASP A 63 -1.43 -1.03 11.02
CA ASP A 63 -2.85 -1.20 11.25
C ASP A 63 -3.66 -0.08 10.55
N ASP A 64 -4.94 0.06 10.91
CA ASP A 64 -5.82 1.05 10.29
C ASP A 64 -5.40 2.50 10.56
N TRP A 65 -4.59 2.74 11.59
CA TRP A 65 -4.20 4.06 12.05
C TRP A 65 -2.70 4.30 11.98
N SER A 66 -1.90 3.26 12.18
CA SER A 66 -0.49 3.40 12.48
C SER A 66 0.44 2.60 11.58
N VAL A 67 1.66 3.11 11.43
CA VAL A 67 2.83 2.38 10.92
C VAL A 67 3.85 2.27 12.05
N TYR A 68 4.42 1.09 12.24
CA TYR A 68 5.38 0.82 13.31
C TYR A 68 6.75 0.55 12.74
N LEU A 69 7.71 1.38 13.12
CA LEU A 69 9.06 1.39 12.59
C LEU A 69 10.07 1.04 13.68
N ASN A 70 11.14 0.36 13.29
CA ASN A 70 12.23 -0.04 14.19
C ASN A 70 13.58 0.24 13.53
N ASP A 71 14.46 0.91 14.27
CA ASP A 71 15.90 0.94 14.00
C ASP A 71 16.59 0.10 15.07
N SER A 72 16.94 -1.14 14.68
CA SER A 72 17.58 -2.09 15.57
C SER A 72 19.01 -1.70 15.98
N SER A 73 19.71 -0.90 15.15
CA SER A 73 21.09 -0.49 15.44
C SER A 73 21.19 0.47 16.62
N ARG A 74 20.11 1.21 16.89
CA ARG A 74 19.99 2.16 18.00
C ARG A 74 18.96 1.74 19.04
N ASN A 75 18.28 0.62 18.81
CA ASN A 75 17.15 0.15 19.60
C ASN A 75 16.04 1.20 19.77
N ILE A 76 15.72 1.89 18.68
CA ILE A 76 14.71 2.95 18.62
C ILE A 76 13.48 2.46 17.87
N GLN A 77 12.30 2.73 18.41
CA GLN A 77 11.02 2.44 17.78
C GLN A 77 10.23 3.71 17.52
N LEU A 78 9.66 3.85 16.33
CA LEU A 78 8.69 4.90 16.02
C LEU A 78 7.31 4.30 15.77
N GLN A 79 6.29 5.07 16.09
CA GLN A 79 4.93 4.86 15.63
C GLN A 79 4.47 6.11 14.89
N LEU A 80 4.13 5.97 13.61
CA LEU A 80 3.45 7.02 12.86
C LEU A 80 1.95 6.82 13.06
N ASP A 81 1.34 7.53 14.00
CA ASP A 81 -0.10 7.42 14.29
C ASP A 81 -0.87 8.53 13.56
N LEU A 82 -1.58 8.14 12.50
CA LEU A 82 -2.31 9.05 11.62
C LEU A 82 -3.66 9.46 12.21
N HIS A 83 -4.18 8.68 13.17
CA HIS A 83 -5.43 8.99 13.88
C HIS A 83 -5.18 10.07 14.94
N ARG A 84 -4.14 9.90 15.77
CA ARG A 84 -3.72 10.90 16.77
C ARG A 84 -2.94 12.06 16.15
N LYS A 85 -2.39 11.88 14.94
CA LYS A 85 -1.51 12.82 14.23
C LYS A 85 -0.20 13.08 14.98
N TRP A 86 0.41 12.02 15.47
CA TRP A 86 1.70 12.07 16.15
C TRP A 86 2.64 10.98 15.63
N VAL A 87 3.91 11.36 15.51
CA VAL A 87 5.02 10.41 15.54
C VAL A 87 5.38 10.23 17.00
N SER A 88 5.25 9.01 17.52
CA SER A 88 5.67 8.66 18.88
C SER A 88 6.97 7.87 18.84
N TYR A 89 7.80 8.06 19.86
CA TYR A 89 9.16 7.54 19.99
C TYR A 89 9.29 6.66 21.23
N GLY A 90 9.96 5.53 21.10
CA GLY A 90 10.33 4.64 22.19
C GLY A 90 11.78 4.16 22.05
N GLU A 91 12.35 3.76 23.18
CA GLU A 91 13.70 3.19 23.32
C GLU A 91 13.58 1.85 24.04
N ASP A 92 14.42 0.89 23.66
CA ASP A 92 14.56 -0.40 24.34
C ASP A 92 13.26 -1.19 24.52
N GLY A 93 12.30 -1.01 23.60
CA GLY A 93 10.97 -1.63 23.70
C GLY A 93 10.08 -1.06 24.80
N GLY A 94 10.48 0.04 25.42
CA GLY A 94 9.75 0.74 26.47
C GLY A 94 8.51 1.50 25.98
N PRO A 95 7.84 2.25 26.89
CA PRO A 95 6.67 3.04 26.53
C PRO A 95 7.02 4.15 25.53
N LYS A 96 6.11 4.41 24.60
CA LYS A 96 6.28 5.48 23.61
C LYS A 96 5.80 6.82 24.16
N ARG A 97 6.51 7.89 23.79
CA ARG A 97 6.15 9.30 24.03
C ARG A 97 5.98 10.04 22.72
N ASP A 98 5.08 11.02 22.67
CA ASP A 98 4.88 11.82 21.46
C ASP A 98 6.13 12.67 21.17
N LEU A 99 6.62 12.60 19.93
CA LEU A 99 7.85 13.26 19.49
C LEU A 99 7.55 14.39 18.51
N TYR A 100 6.89 14.09 17.39
CA TYR A 100 6.57 15.08 16.36
C TYR A 100 5.08 15.09 16.05
N ARG A 101 4.49 16.28 15.97
CA ARG A 101 3.13 16.43 15.49
C ARG A 101 3.11 16.30 13.97
N ILE A 102 2.29 15.40 13.45
CA ILE A 102 2.10 15.22 12.01
C ILE A 102 1.26 16.40 11.49
N THR A 103 1.82 17.14 10.54
CA THR A 103 1.19 18.31 9.92
C THR A 103 0.59 17.99 8.55
N ASP A 104 1.16 17.03 7.83
CA ASP A 104 0.65 16.53 6.55
C ASP A 104 0.99 15.03 6.36
N ALA A 105 0.22 14.33 5.54
CA ALA A 105 0.47 12.93 5.20
C ALA A 105 0.01 12.62 3.77
N LYS A 106 0.77 11.79 3.06
CA LYS A 106 0.46 11.36 1.68
C LYS A 106 0.45 9.85 1.56
N SER A 107 -0.46 9.34 0.74
CA SER A 107 -0.61 7.91 0.49
C SER A 107 0.23 7.42 -0.68
N VAL A 108 0.46 6.10 -0.71
CA VAL A 108 0.88 5.36 -1.89
C VAL A 108 -0.13 5.58 -3.02
N THR A 109 0.37 5.71 -4.25
CA THR A 109 -0.42 5.92 -5.47
C THR A 109 -0.18 4.78 -6.46
N GLY A 110 -0.97 4.70 -7.53
CA GLY A 110 -0.69 3.76 -8.64
C GLY A 110 0.69 3.96 -9.26
N ARG A 111 1.24 5.19 -9.19
CA ARG A 111 2.58 5.49 -9.69
C ARG A 111 3.68 4.91 -8.81
N THR A 112 3.49 4.93 -7.50
CA THR A 112 4.53 4.60 -6.52
C THR A 112 4.39 3.20 -5.93
N VAL A 113 3.24 2.54 -6.05
CA VAL A 113 3.02 1.23 -5.46
C VAL A 113 3.99 0.17 -5.99
N THR A 114 4.53 -0.61 -5.06
CA THR A 114 5.36 -1.80 -5.32
C THR A 114 4.83 -3.05 -4.63
N SER A 115 3.90 -2.92 -3.69
CA SER A 115 3.23 -4.05 -3.05
C SER A 115 1.80 -3.69 -2.63
N VAL A 116 0.88 -4.64 -2.80
CA VAL A 116 -0.48 -4.56 -2.24
C VAL A 116 -0.81 -5.83 -1.47
N GLN A 117 -1.33 -5.67 -0.25
CA GLN A 117 -1.79 -6.78 0.58
C GLN A 117 -3.29 -7.00 0.36
N MET A 118 -3.70 -8.27 0.32
CA MET A 118 -5.08 -8.70 0.20
C MET A 118 -5.36 -9.69 1.33
N GLN A 119 -6.63 -10.02 1.56
CA GLN A 119 -7.02 -10.94 2.64
C GLN A 119 -6.24 -12.27 2.62
N ASN A 120 -5.89 -12.78 1.43
CA ASN A 120 -5.37 -14.13 1.25
C ASN A 120 -3.95 -14.17 0.65
N GLY A 121 -3.22 -13.06 0.69
CA GLY A 121 -1.92 -12.96 0.03
C GLY A 121 -1.50 -11.55 -0.32
N LYS A 122 -0.55 -11.43 -1.25
CA LYS A 122 -0.06 -10.13 -1.74
C LYS A 122 0.30 -10.19 -3.22
N LEU A 123 0.20 -9.05 -3.90
CA LEU A 123 0.93 -8.81 -5.14
C LEU A 123 2.15 -7.95 -4.85
N LEU A 124 3.31 -8.39 -5.33
CA LEU A 124 4.60 -7.75 -5.10
C LEU A 124 5.32 -7.54 -6.43
N LYS A 125 5.81 -6.33 -6.65
CA LYS A 125 6.73 -6.02 -7.74
C LYS A 125 8.08 -6.66 -7.44
N THR A 126 8.51 -7.59 -8.28
CA THR A 126 9.73 -8.39 -8.04
C THR A 126 10.94 -7.89 -8.82
N GLY A 127 10.76 -6.93 -9.72
CA GLY A 127 11.83 -6.23 -10.43
C GLY A 127 11.35 -5.68 -11.77
N GLY A 128 11.96 -4.59 -12.27
CA GLY A 128 11.60 -4.00 -13.57
C GLY A 128 10.10 -3.77 -13.73
N SER A 129 9.47 -4.54 -14.60
CA SER A 129 8.01 -4.55 -14.81
C SER A 129 7.38 -5.91 -14.44
N ALA A 130 8.07 -6.76 -13.69
CA ALA A 130 7.58 -8.05 -13.23
C ALA A 130 6.89 -7.94 -11.86
N TRP A 131 5.74 -8.59 -11.75
CA TRP A 131 4.96 -8.72 -10.53
C TRP A 131 4.68 -10.19 -10.24
N SER A 132 4.52 -10.52 -8.97
CA SER A 132 4.14 -11.86 -8.55
C SER A 132 3.08 -11.81 -7.46
N GLU A 133 2.11 -12.71 -7.57
CA GLU A 133 1.14 -12.97 -6.52
C GLU A 133 1.67 -14.08 -5.63
N TYR A 134 1.55 -13.86 -4.32
CA TYR A 134 1.89 -14.80 -3.27
C TYR A 134 0.64 -15.10 -2.46
N ASP A 135 0.45 -16.35 -2.08
CA ASP A 135 -0.61 -16.74 -1.15
C ASP A 135 -0.30 -16.30 0.30
N ALA A 136 -1.24 -16.57 1.21
CA ALA A 136 -1.11 -16.24 2.63
C ALA A 136 0.10 -16.90 3.32
N ASN A 137 0.61 -18.01 2.78
CA ASN A 137 1.79 -18.71 3.28
C ASN A 137 3.10 -18.16 2.68
N GLY A 138 3.01 -17.14 1.81
CA GLY A 138 4.16 -16.59 1.11
C GLY A 138 4.66 -17.45 -0.04
N LYS A 139 3.89 -18.45 -0.50
CA LYS A 139 4.21 -19.21 -1.70
C LYS A 139 3.83 -18.39 -2.92
N ARG A 140 4.76 -18.23 -3.86
CA ARG A 140 4.49 -17.61 -5.16
C ARG A 140 3.51 -18.49 -5.94
N VAL A 141 2.39 -17.92 -6.36
CA VAL A 141 1.34 -18.64 -7.11
C VAL A 141 1.28 -18.22 -8.56
N TYR A 142 1.45 -16.93 -8.84
CA TYR A 142 1.32 -16.39 -10.20
C TYR A 142 2.37 -15.33 -10.51
N ASN A 143 2.67 -15.14 -11.79
CA ASN A 143 3.51 -14.06 -12.29
C ASN A 143 2.71 -13.21 -13.27
N PHE A 144 3.01 -11.92 -13.28
CA PHE A 144 2.40 -10.97 -14.18
C PHE A 144 3.44 -10.00 -14.71
N GLN A 145 3.21 -9.55 -15.92
CA GLN A 145 3.93 -8.46 -16.56
C GLN A 145 3.12 -7.19 -16.42
N GLU A 146 3.71 -6.14 -15.86
CA GLU A 146 3.13 -4.80 -15.86
C GLU A 146 3.15 -4.23 -17.27
N THR A 147 1.98 -3.77 -17.71
CA THR A 147 1.75 -3.18 -19.04
C THR A 147 1.58 -1.66 -18.98
N GLY A 148 1.35 -1.11 -17.79
CA GLY A 148 1.28 0.32 -17.56
C GLY A 148 0.85 0.66 -16.12
N ARG A 149 0.94 1.95 -15.78
CA ARG A 149 0.42 2.50 -14.52
C ARG A 149 0.01 3.95 -14.69
N ASP A 150 -0.86 4.42 -13.81
CA ASP A 150 -1.29 5.82 -13.72
C ASP A 150 -1.35 6.29 -12.25
N ALA A 151 -1.98 7.42 -11.98
CA ALA A 151 -2.09 7.97 -10.62
C ALA A 151 -2.79 7.00 -9.64
N TRP A 152 -3.66 6.13 -10.13
CA TRP A 152 -4.53 5.29 -9.31
C TRP A 152 -4.25 3.82 -9.46
N SER A 153 -3.78 3.40 -10.63
CA SER A 153 -3.74 1.99 -10.98
C SER A 153 -2.40 1.49 -11.50
N VAL A 154 -2.16 0.20 -11.29
CA VAL A 154 -1.17 -0.59 -12.03
C VAL A 154 -1.90 -1.67 -12.83
N TYR A 155 -1.54 -1.83 -14.09
CA TYR A 155 -2.13 -2.80 -15.01
C TYR A 155 -1.17 -3.96 -15.24
N LEU A 156 -1.64 -5.17 -15.01
CA LEU A 156 -0.85 -6.39 -15.04
C LEU A 156 -1.47 -7.40 -16.03
N ASN A 157 -0.62 -8.17 -16.71
CA ASN A 157 -1.02 -9.18 -17.67
C ASN A 157 -0.26 -10.48 -17.44
N ASP A 158 -0.98 -11.60 -17.42
CA ASP A 158 -0.42 -12.94 -17.60
C ASP A 158 -1.00 -13.54 -18.89
N ALA A 159 -0.22 -13.41 -19.96
CA ALA A 159 -0.61 -13.88 -21.29
C ALA A 159 -0.81 -15.39 -21.35
N SER A 160 -0.09 -16.17 -20.53
CA SER A 160 -0.17 -17.64 -20.56
C SER A 160 -1.52 -18.18 -20.10
N ARG A 161 -2.26 -17.38 -19.31
CA ARG A 161 -3.57 -17.72 -18.77
C ARG A 161 -4.69 -16.83 -19.30
N ASN A 162 -4.39 -15.90 -20.22
CA ASN A 162 -5.31 -14.85 -20.66
C ASN A 162 -5.87 -14.02 -19.48
N VAL A 163 -5.04 -13.68 -18.48
CA VAL A 163 -5.48 -12.96 -17.28
C VAL A 163 -4.94 -11.53 -17.27
N GLN A 164 -5.83 -10.57 -17.04
CA GLN A 164 -5.48 -9.17 -16.80
C GLN A 164 -5.93 -8.76 -15.40
N LEU A 165 -5.02 -8.14 -14.65
CA LEU A 165 -5.35 -7.51 -13.37
C LEU A 165 -5.22 -5.99 -13.46
N GLN A 166 -6.02 -5.30 -12.66
CA GLN A 166 -5.78 -3.90 -12.33
C GLN A 166 -5.76 -3.76 -10.82
N LEU A 167 -4.63 -3.29 -10.29
CA LEU A 167 -4.49 -2.89 -8.90
C LEU A 167 -5.01 -1.46 -8.79
N ASP A 168 -6.28 -1.27 -8.42
CA ASP A 168 -6.89 0.06 -8.29
C ASP A 168 -6.78 0.54 -6.84
N LEU A 169 -5.83 1.43 -6.58
CA LEU A 169 -5.53 1.97 -5.24
C LEU A 169 -6.57 3.02 -4.82
N HIS A 170 -7.29 3.60 -5.77
CA HIS A 170 -8.35 4.56 -5.50
C HIS A 170 -9.62 3.85 -5.01
N ARG A 171 -10.05 2.80 -5.72
CA ARG A 171 -11.20 1.95 -5.35
C ARG A 171 -10.85 0.91 -4.29
N LYS A 172 -9.57 0.64 -4.04
CA LYS A 172 -9.05 -0.41 -3.15
C LYS A 172 -9.45 -1.82 -3.56
N TRP A 173 -9.39 -2.09 -4.86
CA TRP A 173 -9.68 -3.40 -5.42
C TRP A 173 -8.61 -3.83 -6.42
N VAL A 174 -8.22 -5.09 -6.33
CA VAL A 174 -7.68 -5.82 -7.47
C VAL A 174 -8.87 -6.27 -8.29
N THR A 175 -8.93 -5.83 -9.55
CA THR A 175 -9.94 -6.31 -10.49
C THR A 175 -9.31 -7.30 -11.47
N TYR A 176 -10.13 -8.25 -11.93
CA TYR A 176 -9.78 -9.33 -12.84
C TYR A 176 -10.58 -9.19 -14.14
N GLY A 177 -9.93 -9.44 -15.25
CA GLY A 177 -10.58 -9.64 -16.55
C GLY A 177 -9.77 -10.57 -17.44
N GLU A 178 -10.37 -10.95 -18.54
CA GLU A 178 -9.73 -11.65 -19.65
C GLU A 178 -9.60 -10.69 -20.84
N SER A 179 -8.69 -10.96 -21.78
CA SER A 179 -8.40 -10.01 -22.87
C SER A 179 -9.68 -9.60 -23.62
N GLY A 180 -9.99 -8.30 -23.57
CA GLY A 180 -11.16 -7.69 -24.23
C GLY A 180 -12.50 -7.83 -23.48
N GLY A 181 -12.53 -8.53 -22.34
CA GLY A 181 -13.72 -8.70 -21.52
C GLY A 181 -13.90 -7.63 -20.42
N PRO A 182 -15.09 -7.52 -19.81
CA PRO A 182 -15.32 -6.64 -18.68
C PRO A 182 -14.51 -7.09 -17.46
N LYS A 183 -14.00 -6.12 -16.68
CA LYS A 183 -13.33 -6.40 -15.41
C LYS A 183 -14.34 -6.51 -14.26
N ARG A 184 -14.06 -7.40 -13.32
CA ARG A 184 -14.81 -7.59 -12.07
C ARG A 184 -13.89 -7.49 -10.87
N ASP A 185 -14.43 -7.02 -9.74
CA ASP A 185 -13.68 -6.95 -8.49
C ASP A 185 -13.32 -8.39 -8.04
N LEU A 186 -12.05 -8.63 -7.74
CA LEU A 186 -11.52 -9.94 -7.35
C LEU A 186 -11.11 -9.95 -5.88
N TYR A 187 -10.18 -9.07 -5.49
CA TYR A 187 -9.68 -8.98 -4.12
C TYR A 187 -9.71 -7.56 -3.61
N LYS A 188 -10.15 -7.39 -2.35
CA LYS A 188 -10.04 -6.09 -1.68
C LYS A 188 -8.59 -5.84 -1.29
N ILE A 189 -8.08 -4.64 -1.61
CA ILE A 189 -6.78 -4.17 -1.16
C ILE A 189 -6.91 -3.71 0.30
N THR A 190 -6.11 -4.31 1.16
CA THR A 190 -6.12 -4.06 2.61
C THR A 190 -5.00 -3.11 3.05
N SER A 191 -3.86 -3.13 2.35
CA SER A 191 -2.80 -2.13 2.48
C SER A 191 -1.98 -2.04 1.19
N ALA A 192 -1.23 -0.95 1.05
CA ALA A 192 -0.32 -0.73 -0.06
C ALA A 192 0.99 -0.10 0.43
N GLU A 193 2.08 -0.49 -0.22
CA GLU A 193 3.44 -0.04 0.08
C GLU A 193 4.13 0.45 -1.20
N GLY A 194 4.92 1.52 -1.08
CA GLY A 194 5.76 2.09 -2.14
C GLY A 194 7.18 1.55 -2.15
#